data_AF-Q06336-F1
#
_entry.id   AF-Q06336-F1
#
_cell.length_a   1.000
_cell.length_b   1.000
_cell.length_c   1.000
_cell.angle_alpha   90.00
_cell.angle_beta   90.00
_cell.angle_gamma   90.00
#
_symmetry.space_group_name_H-M   'P 1'
#
loop_
_entity.id
_entity.type
_entity.pdbx_description
1 polymer ?
#
loop_
_entity_poly.entity_id
_entity_poly.type
_entity_poly.pdbx_seq_one_letter_code
_entity_poly.pdbx_strand_id
1 'polypeptide(L)'
;MPQRIELTSEPVRKPRSTESSLLRKIQRACRSTLPEPDLGLNLDVADYINSKQGATPREAVLAIEKLVNNGDTQAAVFALSLLDVLVKNCGYSIHLQISRKEFLNDLVKRFPEQPPLRYSKVQQMILEAIEEWYQTICKHASYKDDLQYINDMHKLLKYKGYTFPKVGSENLAVLRPNDQLRTPSELQEEQERAQAAKLEELLRSGKPDDLKEANKLMKIMAGFKDDTKVAVKQAINNELNKLKRKADLFNEMLTSADEPDLENEAIQELYGDLKSAQPKFKKLIEEERDDDALVSNLSKFNDLVIQLLKRYKSIKGMKEEELNVPDTNEPAKELNLIDFDDDTTANTPSVTSPSKSLQPFDDLLGDFNKVSLSSPKSPQENDTVVDILGDAHSKSSGIDLLDFDSQPGESKTALSAYSNSIVLPNGLLNSSSNSKEITAQSQRHILNQSDHLRIDYELTRESMTKLRLVIFYSNISSDPITNFALLVASPKGTTLSLQPQSGNMLQSNSRDGIKQIASVEGISVNLGKPIKLKWKANYCTKGDSKEESGTTSLPTI
;
A
#
# COMPACT_ATOMS: atom_id res chain seq x y z
N MET A 1 62.05 -36.55 28.67
CA MET A 1 61.96 -35.20 28.08
C MET A 1 60.49 -34.95 27.75
N PRO A 2 59.79 -34.02 28.43
CA PRO A 2 58.43 -33.66 28.03
C PRO A 2 58.49 -32.62 26.89
N GLN A 3 57.88 -32.95 25.75
CA GLN A 3 57.78 -32.08 24.58
C GLN A 3 56.81 -30.92 24.86
N ARG A 4 57.31 -29.71 24.62
CA ARG A 4 56.62 -28.42 24.76
C ARG A 4 55.62 -28.27 23.61
N ILE A 5 54.33 -28.13 23.93
CA ILE A 5 53.27 -27.78 22.95
C ILE A 5 53.29 -26.25 22.80
N GLU A 6 53.67 -25.76 21.62
CA GLU A 6 53.54 -24.34 21.27
C GLU A 6 52.13 -24.08 20.74
N LEU A 7 51.35 -23.29 21.48
CA LEU A 7 50.08 -22.73 21.03
C LEU A 7 50.37 -21.67 19.97
N THR A 8 50.15 -21.99 18.70
CA THR A 8 50.19 -21.02 17.61
C THR A 8 49.06 -20.01 17.78
N SER A 9 49.43 -18.74 17.90
CA SER A 9 48.52 -17.60 17.99
C SER A 9 48.02 -17.21 16.61
N GLU A 10 47.11 -17.99 16.03
CA GLU A 10 46.27 -17.51 14.92
C GLU A 10 44.81 -17.38 15.39
N PRO A 11 44.12 -16.27 15.08
CA PRO A 11 42.74 -16.09 15.48
C PRO A 11 41.85 -17.11 14.75
N VAL A 12 41.20 -17.99 15.51
CA VAL A 12 40.17 -18.92 15.03
C VAL A 12 39.08 -18.12 14.29
N ARG A 13 39.05 -18.23 12.96
CA ARG A 13 37.94 -17.71 12.15
C ARG A 13 36.65 -18.44 12.54
N LYS A 14 35.73 -17.75 13.22
CA LYS A 14 34.35 -18.22 13.36
C LYS A 14 33.74 -18.41 11.96
N PRO A 15 33.04 -19.52 11.67
CA PRO A 15 32.34 -19.69 10.40
C PRO A 15 31.28 -18.61 10.25
N ARG A 16 31.35 -17.82 9.17
CA ARG A 16 30.30 -16.88 8.74
C ARG A 16 29.14 -17.69 8.16
N SER A 17 28.17 -18.09 8.96
CA SER A 17 26.94 -18.71 8.43
C SER A 17 25.71 -18.36 9.27
N THR A 18 25.45 -17.07 9.48
CA THR A 18 24.06 -16.61 9.60
C THR A 18 23.54 -16.46 8.17
N GLU A 19 23.18 -17.59 7.53
CA GLU A 19 22.43 -17.53 6.28
C GLU A 19 21.19 -16.67 6.49
N SER A 20 20.94 -15.71 5.60
CA SER A 20 19.74 -14.88 5.70
C SER A 20 18.50 -15.77 5.71
N SER A 21 17.48 -15.41 6.50
CA SER A 21 16.23 -16.19 6.56
C SER A 21 15.63 -16.42 5.17
N LEU A 22 15.82 -15.47 4.26
CA LEU A 22 15.47 -15.56 2.85
C LEU A 22 16.23 -16.71 2.15
N LEU A 23 17.56 -16.74 2.27
CA LEU A 23 18.39 -17.77 1.63
C LEU A 23 17.98 -19.18 2.09
N ARG A 24 17.67 -19.36 3.38
CA ARG A 24 17.20 -20.65 3.90
C ARG A 24 15.85 -21.07 3.29
N LYS A 25 14.92 -20.12 3.10
CA LYS A 25 13.62 -20.39 2.45
C LYS A 25 13.83 -20.77 0.98
N ILE A 26 14.67 -20.04 0.25
CA ILE A 26 15.00 -20.33 -1.15
C ILE A 26 15.67 -21.69 -1.30
N GLN A 27 16.70 -21.98 -0.49
CA GLN A 27 17.36 -23.29 -0.48
C GLN A 27 16.39 -24.42 -0.15
N ARG A 28 15.38 -24.19 0.70
CA ARG A 28 14.34 -25.18 1.02
C ARG A 28 13.40 -25.43 -0.16
N ALA A 29 13.00 -24.38 -0.88
CA ALA A 29 12.15 -24.49 -2.07
C ALA A 29 12.87 -25.14 -3.25
N CYS A 30 14.20 -24.97 -3.36
CA CYS A 30 14.99 -25.47 -4.49
C CYS A 30 15.86 -26.70 -4.17
N ARG A 31 15.48 -27.54 -3.19
CA ARG A 31 16.24 -28.77 -2.88
C ARG A 31 16.05 -29.82 -3.98
N SER A 32 17.13 -30.41 -4.47
CA SER A 32 17.07 -31.56 -5.39
C SER A 32 16.50 -32.84 -4.78
N THR A 33 16.23 -32.86 -3.47
CA THR A 33 15.51 -33.98 -2.84
C THR A 33 14.00 -33.94 -3.09
N LEU A 34 13.43 -32.82 -3.58
CA LEU A 34 11.99 -32.69 -3.80
C LEU A 34 11.56 -33.42 -5.09
N PRO A 35 10.44 -34.14 -5.11
CA PRO A 35 9.98 -34.83 -6.32
C PRO A 35 9.47 -33.86 -7.38
N GLU A 36 8.84 -32.76 -6.96
CA GLU A 36 8.23 -31.75 -7.81
C GLU A 36 8.40 -30.35 -7.20
N PRO A 37 8.24 -29.26 -7.98
CA PRO A 37 8.26 -27.90 -7.46
C PRO A 37 7.09 -27.69 -6.48
N ASP A 38 7.40 -27.36 -5.22
CA ASP A 38 6.39 -27.10 -4.19
C ASP A 38 5.88 -25.66 -4.26
N LEU A 39 4.67 -25.48 -4.78
CA LEU A 39 4.04 -24.16 -4.91
C LEU A 39 3.84 -23.49 -3.54
N GLY A 40 3.57 -24.24 -2.47
CA GLY A 40 3.38 -23.69 -1.13
C GLY A 40 4.67 -23.09 -0.58
N LEU A 41 5.82 -23.75 -0.79
CA LEU A 41 7.12 -23.18 -0.44
C LEU A 41 7.47 -21.96 -1.30
N ASN A 42 7.10 -21.96 -2.59
CA ASN A 42 7.34 -20.82 -3.47
C ASN A 42 6.53 -19.59 -3.06
N LEU A 43 5.26 -19.77 -2.69
CA LEU A 43 4.41 -18.69 -2.18
C LEU A 43 4.91 -18.16 -0.83
N ASP A 44 5.40 -19.01 0.08
CA ASP A 44 6.03 -18.54 1.34
C ASP A 44 7.28 -17.67 1.08
N VAL A 45 8.05 -17.95 0.02
CA VAL A 45 9.16 -17.07 -0.40
C VAL A 45 8.61 -15.75 -0.96
N ALA A 46 7.57 -15.79 -1.79
CA ALA A 46 6.94 -14.60 -2.36
C ALA A 46 6.38 -13.67 -1.27
N ASP A 47 5.65 -14.21 -0.29
CA ASP A 47 5.10 -13.49 0.84
C ASP A 47 6.20 -12.89 1.73
N TYR A 48 7.29 -13.62 1.93
CA TYR A 48 8.44 -13.11 2.67
C TYR A 48 9.09 -11.91 1.97
N ILE A 49 9.23 -11.95 0.65
CA ILE A 49 9.76 -10.83 -0.14
C ILE A 49 8.79 -9.64 -0.09
N ASN A 50 7.49 -9.90 -0.27
CA ASN A 50 6.47 -8.86 -0.26
C ASN A 50 6.31 -8.18 1.11
N SER A 51 6.58 -8.87 2.21
CA SER A 51 6.49 -8.32 3.57
C SER A 51 7.75 -7.59 4.02
N LYS A 52 8.95 -8.07 3.66
CA LYS A 52 10.21 -7.42 4.05
C LYS A 52 10.54 -6.23 3.17
N GLN A 53 10.22 -6.29 1.88
CA GLN A 53 10.63 -5.31 0.86
C GLN A 53 12.14 -5.00 0.99
N GLY A 54 12.61 -3.85 0.50
CA GLY A 54 14.03 -3.50 0.68
C GLY A 54 14.96 -4.18 -0.33
N ALA A 55 16.14 -4.58 0.14
CA ALA A 55 17.13 -5.35 -0.60
C ALA A 55 16.71 -6.82 -0.87
N THR A 56 15.61 -7.29 -0.29
CA THR A 56 15.20 -8.71 -0.36
C THR A 56 14.87 -9.23 -1.77
N PRO A 57 14.21 -8.49 -2.68
CA PRO A 57 13.98 -8.96 -4.05
C PRO A 57 15.30 -9.21 -4.78
N ARG A 58 16.29 -8.34 -4.57
CA ARG A 58 17.62 -8.50 -5.15
C ARG A 58 18.34 -9.73 -4.59
N GLU A 59 18.35 -9.88 -3.27
CA GLU A 59 18.98 -11.05 -2.64
C GLU A 59 18.35 -12.36 -3.14
N ALA A 60 17.02 -12.37 -3.33
CA ALA A 60 16.30 -13.53 -3.84
C ALA A 60 16.72 -13.86 -5.27
N VAL A 61 16.73 -12.88 -6.16
CA VAL A 61 17.09 -13.07 -7.58
C VAL A 61 18.55 -13.53 -7.72
N LEU A 62 19.48 -12.95 -6.95
CA LEU A 62 20.88 -13.39 -6.95
C LEU A 62 21.07 -14.81 -6.39
N ALA A 63 20.26 -15.20 -5.39
CA ALA A 63 20.30 -16.56 -4.86
C ALA A 63 19.76 -17.59 -5.88
N ILE A 64 18.67 -17.24 -6.57
CA ILE A 64 18.08 -18.04 -7.65
C ILE A 64 19.06 -18.21 -8.80
N GLU A 65 19.68 -17.12 -9.26
CA GLU A 65 20.66 -17.13 -10.35
C GLU A 65 21.82 -18.10 -10.04
N LYS A 66 22.34 -18.07 -8.80
CA LYS A 66 23.37 -19.02 -8.35
C LYS A 66 22.90 -20.47 -8.40
N LEU A 67 21.64 -20.74 -8.04
CA LEU A 67 21.07 -22.08 -8.08
C LEU A 67 20.87 -22.58 -9.52
N VAL A 68 20.37 -21.72 -10.41
CA VAL A 68 20.26 -22.02 -11.86
C VAL A 68 21.63 -22.35 -12.44
N ASN A 69 22.67 -21.66 -11.98
CA ASN A 69 24.05 -21.86 -12.44
C ASN A 69 24.85 -22.90 -11.64
N ASN A 70 24.28 -23.61 -10.66
CA ASN A 70 25.02 -24.54 -9.80
C ASN A 70 25.38 -25.89 -10.49
N GLY A 71 24.88 -26.13 -11.71
CA GLY A 71 25.15 -27.34 -12.48
C GLY A 71 24.23 -28.52 -12.18
N ASP A 72 23.50 -28.51 -11.06
CA ASP A 72 22.41 -29.44 -10.77
C ASP A 72 21.16 -29.05 -11.58
N THR A 73 20.83 -29.86 -12.60
CA THR A 73 19.69 -29.64 -13.50
C THR A 73 18.38 -29.51 -12.74
N GLN A 74 18.17 -30.30 -11.68
CA GLN A 74 16.91 -30.30 -10.96
C GLN A 74 16.78 -29.06 -10.07
N ALA A 75 17.85 -28.71 -9.34
CA ALA A 75 17.88 -27.47 -8.58
C ALA A 75 17.66 -26.26 -9.49
N ALA A 76 18.21 -26.27 -10.71
CA ALA A 76 17.99 -25.22 -11.70
C ALA A 76 16.53 -25.15 -12.18
N VAL A 77 15.88 -26.29 -12.44
CA VAL A 77 14.44 -26.35 -12.78
C VAL A 77 13.59 -25.77 -11.65
N PHE A 78 13.85 -26.14 -10.40
CA PHE A 78 13.10 -25.62 -9.25
C PHE A 78 13.37 -24.15 -8.99
N ALA A 79 14.61 -23.69 -9.19
CA ALA A 79 14.95 -22.28 -9.10
C ALA A 79 14.23 -21.44 -10.17
N LEU A 80 14.10 -21.95 -11.40
CA LEU A 80 13.32 -21.29 -12.46
C LEU A 80 11.81 -21.30 -12.18
N SER A 81 11.26 -22.39 -11.63
CA SER A 81 9.86 -22.43 -11.19
C SER A 81 9.60 -21.46 -10.03
N LEU A 82 10.51 -21.34 -9.07
CA LEU A 82 10.42 -20.34 -8.01
C LEU A 82 10.47 -18.92 -8.61
N LEU A 83 11.39 -18.66 -9.54
CA LEU A 83 11.49 -17.37 -10.21
C LEU A 83 10.18 -16.97 -10.88
N ASP A 84 9.55 -17.90 -11.61
CA ASP A 84 8.26 -17.67 -12.25
C ASP A 84 7.17 -17.22 -11.26
N VAL A 85 7.06 -17.93 -10.12
CA VAL A 85 6.14 -17.55 -9.03
C VAL A 85 6.46 -16.16 -8.48
N LEU A 86 7.74 -15.83 -8.29
CA LEU A 86 8.15 -14.50 -7.79
C LEU A 86 7.83 -13.39 -8.78
N VAL A 87 8.04 -13.60 -10.07
CA VAL A 87 7.67 -12.62 -11.12
C VAL A 87 6.15 -12.40 -11.09
N LYS A 88 5.35 -13.47 -10.99
CA LYS A 88 3.88 -13.38 -10.96
C LYS A 88 3.32 -12.68 -9.72
N ASN A 89 3.98 -12.78 -8.56
CA ASN A 89 3.41 -12.34 -7.27
C ASN A 89 4.05 -11.10 -6.65
N CYS A 90 5.32 -10.77 -6.96
CA CYS A 90 6.02 -9.66 -6.31
C CYS A 90 5.99 -8.34 -7.11
N GLY A 91 5.53 -8.37 -8.36
CA GLY A 91 5.35 -7.21 -9.21
C GLY A 91 6.65 -6.44 -9.49
N TYR A 92 6.55 -5.10 -9.53
CA TYR A 92 7.63 -4.19 -9.94
C TYR A 92 8.96 -4.47 -9.23
N SER A 93 8.91 -4.83 -7.94
CA SER A 93 10.09 -5.08 -7.12
C SER A 93 11.01 -6.16 -7.69
N ILE A 94 10.45 -7.27 -8.19
CA ILE A 94 11.18 -8.35 -8.86
C ILE A 94 11.38 -8.06 -10.35
N HIS A 95 10.41 -7.41 -11.02
CA HIS A 95 10.53 -7.05 -12.43
C HIS A 95 11.75 -6.15 -12.70
N LEU A 96 12.05 -5.24 -11.78
CA LEU A 96 13.24 -4.40 -11.83
C LEU A 96 14.56 -5.19 -11.66
N GLN A 97 14.53 -6.30 -10.92
CA GLN A 97 15.73 -7.15 -10.73
C GLN A 97 15.99 -8.02 -11.96
N ILE A 98 14.95 -8.64 -12.52
CA ILE A 98 15.09 -9.51 -13.70
C ILE A 98 15.40 -8.71 -14.97
N SER A 99 15.06 -7.42 -15.01
CA SER A 99 15.40 -6.52 -16.11
C SER A 99 16.83 -5.99 -16.06
N ARG A 100 17.69 -6.50 -15.16
CA ARG A 100 19.10 -6.12 -15.15
C ARG A 100 19.89 -6.88 -16.19
N LYS A 101 20.80 -6.15 -16.85
CA LYS A 101 21.76 -6.72 -17.78
C LYS A 101 22.61 -7.84 -17.16
N GLU A 102 23.05 -7.66 -15.91
CA GLU A 102 23.85 -8.66 -15.18
C GLU A 102 23.09 -9.97 -15.02
N PHE A 103 21.87 -9.90 -14.46
CA PHE A 103 21.01 -11.05 -14.25
C PHE A 103 20.71 -11.78 -15.55
N LEU A 104 20.30 -11.05 -16.61
CA LEU A 104 19.97 -11.66 -17.90
C LEU A 104 21.18 -12.37 -18.53
N ASN A 105 22.38 -11.77 -18.45
CA ASN A 105 23.60 -12.39 -18.95
C ASN A 105 23.97 -13.66 -18.18
N ASP A 106 23.86 -13.63 -16.84
CA ASP A 106 24.16 -14.80 -16.03
C ASP A 106 23.09 -15.91 -16.19
N LEU A 107 21.84 -15.55 -16.46
CA LEU A 107 20.76 -16.50 -16.78
C LEU A 107 21.05 -17.29 -18.06
N VAL A 108 21.55 -16.62 -19.11
CA VAL A 108 21.88 -17.26 -20.40
C VAL A 108 23.32 -17.74 -20.50
N LYS A 109 24.14 -17.60 -19.45
CA LYS A 109 25.58 -17.89 -19.47
C LYS A 109 25.95 -19.32 -19.87
N ARG A 110 25.08 -20.28 -19.58
CA ARG A 110 25.26 -21.71 -19.93
C ARG A 110 24.74 -22.06 -21.33
N PHE A 111 24.29 -21.07 -22.11
CA PHE A 111 23.84 -21.30 -23.47
C PHE A 111 25.06 -21.44 -24.40
N PRO A 112 25.05 -22.42 -25.32
CA PRO A 112 26.09 -22.52 -26.33
C PRO A 112 26.11 -21.29 -27.25
N GLU A 113 27.20 -21.10 -27.99
CA GLU A 113 27.30 -19.98 -28.93
C GLU A 113 26.25 -20.07 -30.05
N GLN A 114 25.99 -21.29 -30.52
CA GLN A 114 24.95 -21.62 -31.50
C GLN A 114 23.89 -22.54 -30.89
N PRO A 115 22.62 -22.44 -31.32
CA PRO A 115 21.53 -23.25 -30.77
C PRO A 115 21.77 -24.75 -31.00
N PRO A 116 21.62 -25.61 -29.97
CA PRO A 116 21.74 -27.05 -30.13
C PRO A 116 20.53 -27.63 -30.87
N LEU A 117 20.69 -28.82 -31.50
CA LEU A 117 19.58 -29.54 -32.14
C LEU A 117 18.43 -29.87 -31.16
N ARG A 118 18.74 -30.02 -29.87
CA ARG A 118 17.78 -30.24 -28.79
C ARG A 118 18.16 -29.37 -27.60
N TYR A 119 17.25 -28.51 -27.17
CA TYR A 119 17.41 -27.70 -25.97
C TYR A 119 17.32 -28.57 -24.71
N SER A 120 18.18 -28.29 -23.72
CA SER A 120 18.02 -28.84 -22.37
C SER A 120 16.74 -28.32 -21.73
N LYS A 121 16.17 -29.06 -20.75
CA LYS A 121 14.98 -28.63 -20.02
C LYS A 121 15.15 -27.24 -19.41
N VAL A 122 16.33 -26.95 -18.85
CA VAL A 122 16.67 -25.62 -18.28
C VAL A 122 16.69 -24.54 -19.36
N GLN A 123 17.25 -24.83 -20.54
CA GLN A 123 17.29 -23.88 -21.66
C GLN A 123 15.88 -23.58 -22.19
N GLN A 124 15.02 -24.60 -22.31
CA GLN A 124 13.63 -24.43 -22.72
C GLN A 124 12.88 -23.52 -21.74
N MET A 125 13.01 -23.76 -20.43
CA MET A 125 12.36 -22.94 -19.40
C MET A 125 12.86 -21.49 -19.40
N ILE A 126 14.15 -21.25 -19.62
CA ILE A 126 14.69 -19.89 -19.71
C ILE A 126 14.16 -19.17 -20.96
N LEU A 127 14.13 -19.85 -22.12
CA LEU A 127 13.56 -19.28 -23.34
C LEU A 127 12.07 -18.99 -23.18
N GLU A 128 11.32 -19.89 -22.56
CA GLU A 128 9.89 -19.71 -22.26
C GLU A 128 9.66 -18.50 -21.34
N ALA A 129 10.44 -18.37 -20.25
CA ALA A 129 10.33 -17.24 -19.34
C ALA A 129 10.65 -15.90 -20.03
N ILE A 130 11.70 -15.83 -20.84
CA ILE A 130 12.05 -14.60 -21.57
C ILE A 130 10.96 -14.24 -22.60
N GLU A 131 10.38 -15.23 -23.30
CA GLU A 131 9.26 -15.00 -24.22
C GLU A 131 8.03 -14.51 -23.48
N GLU A 132 7.69 -15.14 -22.34
CA GLU A 132 6.55 -14.75 -21.50
C GLU A 132 6.72 -13.31 -21.01
N TRP A 133 7.88 -12.94 -20.47
CA TRP A 133 8.15 -11.57 -20.00
C TRP A 133 8.12 -10.54 -21.14
N TYR A 134 8.65 -10.90 -22.31
CA TYR A 134 8.61 -10.07 -23.50
C TYR A 134 7.18 -9.82 -23.98
N GLN A 135 6.33 -10.85 -23.95
CA GLN A 135 4.94 -10.73 -24.40
C GLN A 135 4.01 -10.10 -23.37
N THR A 136 4.35 -10.16 -22.08
CA THR A 136 3.49 -9.69 -20.98
C THR A 136 3.96 -8.35 -20.43
N ILE A 137 4.92 -8.34 -19.49
CA ILE A 137 5.35 -7.16 -18.77
C ILE A 137 6.00 -6.09 -19.68
N CYS A 138 6.73 -6.49 -20.72
CA CYS A 138 7.38 -5.54 -21.63
C CYS A 138 6.39 -4.84 -22.57
N LYS A 139 5.18 -5.39 -22.76
CA LYS A 139 4.14 -4.81 -23.62
C LYS A 139 3.04 -4.11 -22.85
N HIS A 140 2.65 -4.67 -21.70
CA HIS A 140 1.44 -4.29 -21.00
C HIS A 140 1.69 -3.55 -19.66
N ALA A 141 2.89 -3.62 -19.07
CA ALA A 141 3.15 -2.92 -17.82
C ALA A 141 3.27 -1.40 -18.02
N SER A 142 2.86 -0.64 -17.00
CA SER A 142 3.00 0.83 -16.97
C SER A 142 4.46 1.30 -16.97
N TYR A 143 5.38 0.47 -16.48
CA TYR A 143 6.82 0.73 -16.35
C TYR A 143 7.66 -0.02 -17.38
N LYS A 144 7.09 -0.34 -18.55
CA LYS A 144 7.79 -1.06 -19.64
C LYS A 144 9.13 -0.45 -20.05
N ASP A 145 9.29 0.86 -19.88
CA ASP A 145 10.52 1.59 -20.24
C ASP A 145 11.71 1.16 -19.36
N ASP A 146 11.46 0.74 -18.10
CA ASP A 146 12.49 0.22 -17.20
C ASP A 146 12.95 -1.20 -17.61
N LEU A 147 12.19 -1.90 -18.46
CA LEU A 147 12.39 -3.32 -18.82
C LEU A 147 13.14 -3.51 -20.14
N GLN A 148 13.80 -2.47 -20.66
CA GLN A 148 14.44 -2.47 -21.98
C GLN A 148 15.43 -3.63 -22.21
N TYR A 149 16.18 -4.05 -21.19
CA TYR A 149 17.19 -5.09 -21.34
C TYR A 149 16.58 -6.47 -21.61
N ILE A 150 15.33 -6.72 -21.19
CA ILE A 150 14.61 -7.95 -21.54
C ILE A 150 14.32 -7.97 -23.05
N ASN A 151 13.85 -6.85 -23.61
CA ASN A 151 13.63 -6.71 -25.06
C ASN A 151 14.93 -6.93 -25.85
N ASP A 152 16.04 -6.35 -25.37
CA ASP A 152 17.34 -6.51 -26.02
C ASP A 152 17.86 -7.95 -25.96
N MET A 153 17.70 -8.61 -24.81
CA MET A 153 18.08 -10.02 -24.65
C MET A 153 17.24 -10.93 -25.54
N HIS A 154 15.92 -10.70 -25.63
CA HIS A 154 15.03 -11.43 -26.53
C HIS A 154 15.47 -11.30 -27.99
N LYS A 155 15.71 -10.07 -28.45
CA LYS A 155 16.21 -9.78 -29.81
C LYS A 155 17.56 -10.43 -30.07
N LEU A 156 18.49 -10.38 -29.10
CA LEU A 156 19.82 -10.97 -29.22
C LEU A 156 19.77 -12.49 -29.38
N LEU A 157 18.97 -13.18 -28.56
CA LEU A 157 18.80 -14.63 -28.65
C LEU A 157 18.14 -15.03 -29.97
N LYS A 158 17.14 -14.26 -30.43
CA LYS A 158 16.53 -14.45 -31.75
C LYS A 158 17.54 -14.28 -32.89
N TYR A 159 18.39 -13.26 -32.82
CA TYR A 159 19.46 -13.01 -33.79
C TYR A 159 20.51 -14.14 -33.81
N LYS A 160 20.83 -14.71 -32.65
CA LYS A 160 21.71 -15.89 -32.53
C LYS A 160 21.09 -17.20 -33.05
N GLY A 161 19.80 -17.19 -33.43
CA GLY A 161 19.10 -18.35 -33.96
C GLY A 161 18.37 -19.22 -32.92
N TYR A 162 18.26 -18.77 -31.67
CA TYR A 162 17.44 -19.47 -30.68
C TYR A 162 15.95 -19.35 -31.03
N THR A 163 15.26 -20.49 -31.05
CA THR A 163 13.81 -20.56 -31.31
C THR A 163 13.06 -20.52 -29.99
N PHE A 164 12.24 -19.49 -29.79
CA PHE A 164 11.38 -19.37 -28.63
C PHE A 164 10.17 -20.31 -28.72
N PRO A 165 9.81 -21.00 -27.63
CA PRO A 165 8.62 -21.82 -27.59
C PRO A 165 7.35 -20.96 -27.60
N LYS A 166 6.21 -21.55 -27.99
CA LYS A 166 4.91 -20.89 -27.85
C LYS A 166 4.52 -20.91 -26.37
N VAL A 167 4.31 -19.75 -25.79
CA VAL A 167 3.81 -19.62 -24.41
C VAL A 167 2.30 -19.88 -24.42
N GLY A 168 1.82 -20.70 -23.47
CA GLY A 168 0.39 -20.97 -23.29
C GLY A 168 -0.41 -19.69 -23.02
N SER A 169 -1.65 -19.63 -23.52
CA SER A 169 -2.51 -18.46 -23.33
C SER A 169 -2.78 -18.19 -21.84
N GLU A 170 -2.85 -19.27 -21.06
CA GLU A 170 -3.00 -19.28 -19.60
C GLU A 170 -1.83 -18.59 -18.90
N ASN A 171 -0.59 -18.85 -19.30
CA ASN A 171 0.60 -18.21 -18.71
C ASN A 171 0.65 -16.72 -19.07
N LEU A 172 0.30 -16.39 -20.32
CA LEU A 172 0.22 -15.00 -20.76
C LEU A 172 -0.88 -14.20 -20.05
N ALA A 173 -1.96 -14.85 -19.60
CA ALA A 173 -3.07 -14.18 -18.93
C ALA A 173 -2.68 -13.72 -17.51
N VAL A 174 -1.90 -14.52 -16.78
CA VAL A 174 -1.54 -14.24 -15.38
C VAL A 174 -0.71 -12.96 -15.23
N LEU A 175 0.23 -12.71 -16.14
CA LEU A 175 1.10 -11.52 -16.07
C LEU A 175 0.54 -10.29 -16.80
N ARG A 176 -0.54 -10.45 -17.57
CA ARG A 176 -1.23 -9.30 -18.15
C ARG A 176 -1.97 -8.55 -17.02
N PRO A 177 -1.83 -7.21 -16.93
CA PRO A 177 -2.59 -6.44 -15.95
C PRO A 177 -4.07 -6.78 -16.06
N ASN A 178 -4.66 -7.23 -14.94
CA ASN A 178 -6.06 -7.61 -14.94
C ASN A 178 -6.90 -6.36 -15.17
N ASP A 179 -7.88 -6.40 -16.07
CA ASP A 179 -8.75 -5.25 -16.43
C ASP A 179 -9.80 -4.95 -15.34
N GLN A 180 -9.49 -5.27 -14.08
CA GLN A 180 -10.33 -4.96 -12.94
C GLN A 180 -10.14 -3.51 -12.54
N LEU A 181 -11.25 -2.82 -12.24
CA LEU A 181 -11.20 -1.46 -11.70
C LEU A 181 -10.30 -1.42 -10.46
N ARG A 182 -9.44 -0.42 -10.32
CA ARG A 182 -8.65 -0.18 -9.10
C ARG A 182 -9.11 1.11 -8.46
N THR A 183 -9.13 1.13 -7.13
CA THR A 183 -9.48 2.38 -6.41
C THR A 183 -8.32 3.36 -6.41
N PRO A 184 -8.57 4.69 -6.30
CA PRO A 184 -7.52 5.70 -6.20
C PRO A 184 -6.48 5.35 -5.13
N SER A 185 -6.92 4.91 -3.95
CA SER A 185 -6.03 4.49 -2.87
C SER A 185 -5.16 3.27 -3.24
N GLU A 186 -5.72 2.28 -3.96
CA GLU A 186 -4.96 1.08 -4.36
C GLU A 186 -3.92 1.39 -5.42
N LEU A 187 -4.27 2.24 -6.40
CA LEU A 187 -3.35 2.67 -7.45
C LEU A 187 -2.22 3.52 -6.87
N GLN A 188 -2.55 4.41 -5.94
CA GLN A 188 -1.55 5.20 -5.24
C GLN A 188 -0.59 4.31 -4.44
N GLU A 189 -1.09 3.32 -3.69
CA GLU A 189 -0.23 2.41 -2.93
C GLU A 189 0.66 1.54 -3.86
N GLU A 190 0.11 1.04 -4.97
CA GLU A 190 0.89 0.30 -5.98
C GLU A 190 2.00 1.16 -6.57
N GLN A 191 1.68 2.41 -6.92
CA GLN A 191 2.62 3.38 -7.47
C GLN A 191 3.67 3.76 -6.42
N GLU A 192 3.29 4.04 -5.18
CA GLU A 192 4.21 4.34 -4.09
C GLU A 192 5.16 3.18 -3.80
N ARG A 193 4.65 1.93 -3.81
CA ARG A 193 5.47 0.72 -3.66
C ARG A 193 6.46 0.57 -4.81
N ALA A 194 6.01 0.80 -6.05
CA ALA A 194 6.88 0.76 -7.23
C ALA A 194 7.96 1.86 -7.17
N GLN A 195 7.56 3.08 -6.83
CA GLN A 195 8.47 4.22 -6.66
C GLN A 195 9.47 4.00 -5.52
N ALA A 196 9.04 3.46 -4.38
CA ALA A 196 9.93 3.13 -3.26
C ALA A 196 10.98 2.09 -3.66
N ALA A 197 10.57 1.02 -4.35
CA ALA A 197 11.49 -0.01 -4.86
C ALA A 197 12.47 0.57 -5.91
N LYS A 198 11.99 1.44 -6.80
CA LYS A 198 12.86 2.13 -7.76
C LYS A 198 13.86 3.04 -7.06
N LEU A 199 13.41 3.82 -6.09
CA LEU A 199 14.24 4.76 -5.34
C LEU A 199 15.36 4.03 -4.60
N GLU A 200 15.04 2.95 -3.90
CA GLU A 200 16.04 2.15 -3.20
C GLU A 200 17.10 1.62 -4.16
N GLU A 201 16.69 1.13 -5.33
CA GLU A 201 17.63 0.60 -6.30
C GLU A 201 18.53 1.69 -6.90
N LEU A 202 17.98 2.86 -7.23
CA LEU A 202 18.75 3.98 -7.74
C LEU A 202 19.77 4.48 -6.71
N LEU A 203 19.37 4.58 -5.43
CA LEU A 203 20.27 4.93 -4.32
C LEU A 203 21.38 3.89 -4.13
N ARG A 204 21.06 2.61 -4.35
CA ARG A 204 22.01 1.50 -4.20
C ARG A 204 23.00 1.39 -5.36
N SER A 205 22.59 1.71 -6.59
CA SER A 205 23.47 1.71 -7.77
C SER A 205 24.57 2.75 -7.65
N GLY A 206 24.25 3.92 -7.07
CA GLY A 206 25.22 4.97 -6.77
C GLY A 206 25.83 5.66 -8.00
N LYS A 207 25.38 5.36 -9.22
CA LYS A 207 25.83 6.04 -10.44
C LYS A 207 25.29 7.47 -10.49
N PRO A 208 26.03 8.42 -11.07
CA PRO A 208 25.64 9.84 -11.06
C PRO A 208 24.29 10.11 -11.74
N ASP A 209 23.95 9.36 -12.80
CA ASP A 209 22.66 9.51 -13.49
C ASP A 209 21.51 8.88 -12.69
N ASP A 210 21.74 7.71 -12.09
CA ASP A 210 20.78 7.04 -11.21
C ASP A 210 20.48 7.91 -9.97
N LEU A 211 21.47 8.60 -9.41
CA LEU A 211 21.30 9.53 -8.29
C LEU A 211 20.47 10.77 -8.67
N LYS A 212 20.55 11.26 -9.91
CA LYS A 212 19.69 12.35 -10.40
C LYS A 212 18.24 11.90 -10.47
N GLU A 213 18.00 10.69 -10.98
CA GLU A 213 16.66 10.11 -11.02
C GLU A 213 16.12 9.85 -9.60
N ALA A 214 16.96 9.34 -8.68
CA ALA A 214 16.62 9.15 -7.28
C ALA A 214 16.18 10.47 -6.62
N ASN A 215 16.92 11.56 -6.84
CA ASN A 215 16.56 12.88 -6.33
C ASN A 215 15.23 13.40 -6.90
N LYS A 216 14.98 13.17 -8.19
CA LYS A 216 13.70 13.50 -8.84
C LYS A 216 12.54 12.71 -8.23
N LEU A 217 12.76 11.42 -7.99
CA LEU A 217 11.77 10.51 -7.43
C LEU A 217 11.47 10.82 -5.97
N MET A 218 12.49 11.12 -5.16
CA MET A 218 12.33 11.56 -3.77
C MET A 218 11.50 12.84 -3.68
N LYS A 219 11.66 13.76 -4.64
CA LYS A 219 10.82 14.97 -4.73
C LYS A 219 9.35 14.64 -5.06
N ILE A 220 9.09 13.65 -5.92
CA ILE A 220 7.73 13.16 -6.22
C ILE A 220 7.11 12.53 -4.97
N MET A 221 7.82 11.61 -4.30
CA MET A 221 7.35 10.93 -3.09
C MET A 221 7.13 11.87 -1.91
N ALA A 222 7.88 12.97 -1.82
CA ALA A 222 7.67 14.00 -0.81
C ALA A 222 6.43 14.89 -1.08
N GLY A 223 5.66 14.62 -2.14
CA GLY A 223 4.39 15.31 -2.42
C GLY A 223 4.53 16.65 -3.14
N PHE A 224 5.70 16.99 -3.68
CA PHE A 224 5.92 18.27 -4.38
C PHE A 224 5.31 18.33 -5.79
N LYS A 225 4.65 17.26 -6.25
CA LYS A 225 4.07 17.20 -7.59
C LYS A 225 2.67 16.61 -7.54
N ASP A 226 1.67 17.41 -7.92
CA ASP A 226 0.29 16.98 -8.15
C ASP A 226 0.16 16.02 -9.36
N ASP A 227 1.22 15.88 -10.17
CA ASP A 227 1.33 14.95 -11.30
C ASP A 227 0.83 13.53 -10.94
N THR A 228 1.11 13.06 -9.71
CA THR A 228 0.68 11.72 -9.26
C THR A 228 -0.83 11.59 -9.16
N LYS A 229 -1.52 12.62 -8.64
CA LYS A 229 -2.99 12.61 -8.52
C LYS A 229 -3.65 12.65 -9.90
N VAL A 230 -3.13 13.48 -10.81
CA VAL A 230 -3.62 13.56 -12.19
C VAL A 230 -3.43 12.22 -12.90
N ALA A 231 -2.28 11.57 -12.75
CA ALA A 231 -2.02 10.26 -13.34
C ALA A 231 -2.95 9.16 -12.79
N VAL A 232 -3.21 9.16 -11.47
CA VAL A 232 -4.17 8.25 -10.83
C VAL A 232 -5.58 8.46 -11.42
N LYS A 233 -6.03 9.71 -11.52
CA LYS A 233 -7.34 10.04 -12.12
C LYS A 233 -7.45 9.63 -13.58
N GLN A 234 -6.40 9.85 -14.37
CA GLN A 234 -6.37 9.42 -15.78
C GLN A 234 -6.41 7.90 -15.91
N ALA A 235 -5.70 7.17 -15.05
CA ALA A 235 -5.72 5.71 -15.06
C ALA A 235 -7.11 5.16 -14.70
N ILE A 236 -7.78 5.75 -13.71
CA ILE A 236 -9.17 5.40 -13.36
C ILE A 236 -10.11 5.65 -14.54
N ASN A 237 -9.99 6.80 -15.22
CA ASN A 237 -10.82 7.10 -16.39
C ASN A 237 -10.59 6.09 -17.53
N ASN A 238 -9.35 5.65 -17.74
CA ASN A 238 -9.04 4.63 -18.74
C ASN A 238 -9.64 3.26 -18.37
N GLU A 239 -9.57 2.86 -17.10
CA GLU A 239 -10.20 1.64 -16.60
C GLU A 239 -11.73 1.72 -16.68
N LEU A 240 -12.31 2.87 -16.35
CA LEU A 240 -13.74 3.13 -16.46
C LEU A 240 -14.22 3.07 -17.92
N ASN A 241 -13.45 3.62 -18.86
CA ASN A 241 -13.74 3.54 -20.29
C ASN A 241 -13.68 2.10 -20.81
N LYS A 242 -12.71 1.29 -20.34
CA LYS A 242 -12.65 -0.14 -20.67
C LYS A 242 -13.86 -0.88 -20.11
N LEU A 243 -14.20 -0.62 -18.84
CA LEU A 243 -15.36 -1.27 -18.21
C LEU A 243 -16.67 -0.85 -18.88
N LYS A 244 -16.77 0.39 -19.35
CA LYS A 244 -17.91 0.87 -20.13
C LYS A 244 -18.07 0.09 -21.43
N ARG A 245 -16.99 -0.11 -22.20
CA ARG A 245 -17.02 -0.96 -23.40
C ARG A 245 -17.45 -2.39 -23.09
N LYS A 246 -16.99 -2.95 -21.96
CA LYS A 246 -17.42 -4.27 -21.48
C LYS A 246 -18.92 -4.30 -21.13
N ALA A 247 -19.42 -3.27 -20.46
CA ALA A 247 -20.84 -3.12 -20.13
C ALA A 247 -21.70 -2.96 -21.38
N ASP A 248 -21.26 -2.18 -22.36
CA ASP A 248 -21.94 -1.99 -23.64
C ASP A 248 -22.02 -3.32 -24.42
N LEU A 249 -20.90 -4.05 -24.52
CA LEU A 249 -20.87 -5.38 -25.12
C LEU A 249 -21.77 -6.39 -24.37
N PHE A 250 -21.75 -6.35 -23.03
CA PHE A 250 -22.62 -7.20 -22.22
C PHE A 250 -24.09 -6.88 -22.46
N ASN A 251 -24.46 -5.60 -22.54
CA ASN A 251 -25.82 -5.16 -22.85
C ASN A 251 -26.24 -5.58 -24.28
N GLU A 252 -25.34 -5.47 -25.25
CA GLU A 252 -25.56 -5.92 -26.63
C GLU A 252 -25.80 -7.44 -26.68
N MET A 253 -24.97 -8.24 -26.03
CA MET A 253 -25.15 -9.69 -25.98
C MET A 253 -26.41 -10.11 -25.22
N LEU A 254 -26.83 -9.36 -24.20
CA LEU A 254 -28.10 -9.59 -23.48
C LEU A 254 -29.35 -9.12 -24.25
N THR A 255 -29.18 -8.34 -25.32
CA THR A 255 -30.29 -7.77 -26.11
C THR A 255 -30.43 -8.45 -27.46
N SER A 256 -29.32 -8.84 -28.08
CA SER A 256 -29.28 -9.45 -29.41
C SER A 256 -29.73 -10.91 -29.43
N ALA A 257 -29.87 -11.57 -28.28
CA ALA A 257 -30.31 -12.95 -28.19
C ALA A 257 -31.67 -13.03 -27.48
N ASP A 258 -32.73 -13.40 -28.22
CA ASP A 258 -34.07 -13.69 -27.66
C ASP A 258 -34.04 -14.87 -26.67
N GLU A 259 -33.05 -15.77 -26.82
CA GLU A 259 -32.62 -16.74 -25.81
C GLU A 259 -31.08 -16.69 -25.71
N PRO A 260 -30.50 -15.93 -24.77
CA PRO A 260 -29.05 -15.89 -24.64
C PRO A 260 -28.54 -17.23 -24.15
N ASP A 261 -27.55 -17.78 -24.86
CA ASP A 261 -26.78 -18.93 -24.38
C ASP A 261 -26.00 -18.53 -23.13
N LEU A 262 -26.61 -18.76 -21.97
CA LEU A 262 -26.06 -18.44 -20.65
C LEU A 262 -24.78 -19.22 -20.32
N GLU A 263 -24.45 -20.23 -21.10
CA GLU A 263 -23.21 -21.01 -21.01
C GLU A 263 -22.08 -20.40 -21.84
N ASN A 264 -22.34 -19.36 -22.64
CA ASN A 264 -21.30 -18.67 -23.37
C ASN A 264 -20.28 -18.07 -22.38
N GLU A 265 -19.04 -18.56 -22.46
CA GLU A 265 -17.90 -18.20 -21.63
C GLU A 265 -17.71 -16.67 -21.57
N ALA A 266 -17.93 -15.99 -22.69
CA ALA A 266 -17.82 -14.53 -22.79
C ALA A 266 -18.85 -13.78 -21.92
N ILE A 267 -20.09 -14.27 -21.83
CA ILE A 267 -21.13 -13.64 -21.01
C ILE A 267 -20.81 -13.84 -19.52
N GLN A 268 -20.30 -15.03 -19.15
CA GLN A 268 -19.91 -15.32 -17.78
C GLN A 268 -18.69 -14.51 -17.32
N GLU A 269 -17.68 -14.35 -18.19
CA GLU A 269 -16.51 -13.51 -17.95
C GLU A 269 -16.93 -12.04 -17.74
N LEU A 270 -17.75 -11.49 -18.64
CA LEU A 270 -18.24 -10.12 -18.50
C LEU A 270 -19.12 -9.92 -17.25
N TYR A 271 -19.97 -10.89 -16.92
CA TYR A 271 -20.74 -10.85 -15.67
C TYR A 271 -19.82 -10.85 -14.44
N GLY A 272 -18.78 -11.69 -14.45
CA GLY A 272 -17.77 -11.73 -13.39
C GLY A 272 -17.03 -10.41 -13.22
N ASP A 273 -16.59 -9.82 -14.32
CA ASP A 273 -15.92 -8.52 -14.36
C ASP A 273 -16.81 -7.40 -13.80
N LEU A 274 -18.04 -7.30 -14.28
CA LEU A 274 -19.00 -6.28 -13.82
C LEU A 274 -19.38 -6.47 -12.35
N LYS A 275 -19.59 -7.71 -11.91
CA LYS A 275 -19.86 -8.03 -10.50
C LYS A 275 -18.70 -7.67 -9.59
N SER A 276 -17.46 -7.89 -10.02
CA SER A 276 -16.25 -7.55 -9.26
C SER A 276 -16.02 -6.03 -9.16
N ALA A 277 -16.54 -5.26 -10.12
CA ALA A 277 -16.44 -3.80 -10.15
C ALA A 277 -17.44 -3.10 -9.21
N GLN A 278 -18.62 -3.69 -8.96
CA GLN A 278 -19.68 -3.13 -8.11
C GLN A 278 -19.18 -2.61 -6.73
N PRO A 279 -18.47 -3.41 -5.91
CA PRO A 279 -17.99 -2.91 -4.61
C PRO A 279 -16.96 -1.77 -4.75
N LYS A 280 -16.24 -1.72 -5.87
CA LYS A 280 -15.21 -0.72 -6.13
C LYS A 280 -15.80 0.63 -6.51
N PHE A 281 -16.94 0.67 -7.19
CA PHE A 281 -17.65 1.93 -7.45
C PHE A 281 -18.00 2.67 -6.16
N LYS A 282 -18.54 1.96 -5.17
CA LYS A 282 -18.88 2.57 -3.88
C LYS A 282 -17.66 3.22 -3.23
N LYS A 283 -16.54 2.51 -3.18
CA LYS A 283 -15.28 3.03 -2.63
C LYS A 283 -14.74 4.22 -3.44
N LEU A 284 -14.89 4.20 -4.76
CA LEU A 284 -14.43 5.29 -5.64
C LEU A 284 -15.32 6.54 -5.52
N ILE A 285 -16.63 6.39 -5.33
CA ILE A 285 -17.55 7.49 -4.97
C ILE A 285 -17.19 8.07 -3.60
N GLU A 286 -16.79 7.23 -2.65
CA GLU A 286 -16.41 7.67 -1.31
C GLU A 286 -15.06 8.42 -1.28
N GLU A 287 -14.11 8.05 -2.15
CA GLU A 287 -12.78 8.66 -2.24
C GLU A 287 -12.74 9.95 -3.10
N GLU A 288 -13.49 10.01 -4.20
CA GLU A 288 -13.50 11.14 -5.15
C GLU A 288 -14.63 12.16 -4.89
N ARG A 289 -15.03 12.36 -3.63
CA ARG A 289 -16.13 13.29 -3.26
C ARG A 289 -15.89 14.75 -3.69
N ASP A 290 -14.67 15.11 -4.02
CA ASP A 290 -14.29 16.47 -4.41
C ASP A 290 -14.62 16.79 -5.89
N ASP A 291 -14.97 15.78 -6.71
CA ASP A 291 -15.28 15.95 -8.14
C ASP A 291 -16.72 15.50 -8.45
N ASP A 292 -17.67 16.44 -8.32
CA ASP A 292 -19.11 16.22 -8.53
C ASP A 292 -19.42 15.63 -9.92
N ALA A 293 -18.65 15.99 -10.95
CA ALA A 293 -18.87 15.51 -12.32
C ALA A 293 -18.47 14.03 -12.46
N LEU A 294 -17.31 13.66 -11.92
CA LEU A 294 -16.88 12.25 -11.87
C LEU A 294 -17.85 11.42 -11.03
N VAL A 295 -18.26 11.91 -9.86
CA VAL A 295 -19.22 11.21 -8.98
C VAL A 295 -20.56 10.99 -9.69
N SER A 296 -21.10 12.00 -10.39
CA SER A 296 -22.35 11.85 -11.15
C SER A 296 -22.24 10.81 -12.26
N ASN A 297 -21.13 10.81 -13.02
CA ASN A 297 -20.89 9.83 -14.07
C ASN A 297 -20.70 8.41 -13.51
N LEU A 298 -20.01 8.30 -12.39
CA LEU A 298 -19.75 7.04 -11.71
C LEU A 298 -21.02 6.44 -11.11
N SER A 299 -21.90 7.28 -10.53
CA SER A 299 -23.22 6.86 -10.04
C SER A 299 -24.08 6.33 -11.19
N LYS A 300 -24.21 7.09 -12.28
CA LYS A 300 -24.98 6.65 -13.47
C LYS A 300 -24.45 5.33 -14.03
N PHE A 301 -23.13 5.18 -14.05
CA PHE A 301 -22.52 3.95 -14.53
C PHE A 301 -22.73 2.78 -13.57
N ASN A 302 -22.64 3.00 -12.26
CA ASN A 302 -22.98 2.00 -11.26
C ASN A 302 -24.43 1.54 -11.38
N ASP A 303 -25.38 2.46 -11.59
CA ASP A 303 -26.80 2.13 -11.80
C ASP A 303 -27.00 1.27 -13.06
N LEU A 304 -26.32 1.62 -14.16
CA LEU A 304 -26.31 0.82 -15.40
C LEU A 304 -25.78 -0.59 -15.12
N VAL A 305 -24.65 -0.72 -14.42
CA VAL A 305 -24.06 -2.02 -14.09
C VAL A 305 -25.03 -2.85 -13.23
N ILE A 306 -25.66 -2.26 -12.22
CA ILE A 306 -26.67 -2.94 -11.38
C ILE A 306 -27.86 -3.41 -12.24
N GLN A 307 -28.34 -2.56 -13.16
CA GLN A 307 -29.44 -2.92 -14.07
C GLN A 307 -29.06 -4.10 -14.97
N LEU A 308 -27.86 -4.11 -15.53
CA LEU A 308 -27.37 -5.21 -16.37
C LEU A 308 -27.19 -6.51 -15.59
N LEU A 309 -26.63 -6.44 -14.37
CA LEU A 309 -26.49 -7.60 -13.49
C LEU A 309 -27.86 -8.18 -13.11
N LYS A 310 -28.85 -7.31 -12.83
CA LYS A 310 -30.23 -7.73 -12.55
C LYS A 310 -30.85 -8.40 -13.77
N ARG A 311 -30.70 -7.81 -14.97
CA ARG A 311 -31.17 -8.38 -16.24
C ARG A 311 -30.58 -9.79 -16.47
N TYR A 312 -29.28 -9.95 -16.31
CA TYR A 312 -28.63 -11.27 -16.42
C TYR A 312 -29.16 -12.29 -15.40
N LYS A 313 -29.32 -11.90 -14.13
CA LYS A 313 -29.88 -12.77 -13.09
C LYS A 313 -31.32 -13.18 -13.39
N SER A 314 -32.15 -12.26 -13.87
CA SER A 314 -33.54 -12.54 -14.28
C SER A 314 -33.59 -13.56 -15.43
N ILE A 315 -32.70 -13.43 -16.41
CA ILE A 315 -32.63 -14.36 -17.53
C ILE A 315 -32.09 -15.73 -17.11
N LYS A 316 -31.15 -15.79 -16.15
CA LYS A 316 -30.59 -17.04 -15.61
C LYS A 316 -31.56 -17.82 -14.71
N GLY A 317 -32.71 -17.25 -14.35
CA GLY A 317 -33.66 -17.89 -13.43
C GLY A 317 -33.13 -18.07 -12.00
N MET A 318 -32.11 -17.31 -11.59
CA MET A 318 -31.62 -17.32 -10.22
C MET A 318 -32.59 -16.52 -9.35
N LYS A 319 -33.17 -17.18 -8.33
CA LYS A 319 -34.06 -16.55 -7.35
C LYS A 319 -33.36 -15.36 -6.70
N GLU A 320 -34.11 -14.28 -6.52
CA GLU A 320 -33.68 -13.04 -5.89
C GLU A 320 -33.15 -13.33 -4.47
N GLU A 321 -31.83 -13.37 -4.32
CA GLU A 321 -31.19 -13.01 -3.05
C GLU A 321 -31.07 -11.49 -3.07
N GLU A 322 -31.79 -10.85 -2.13
CA GLU A 322 -31.85 -9.41 -1.94
C GLU A 322 -30.47 -8.75 -2.06
N LEU A 323 -30.23 -8.09 -3.20
CA LEU A 323 -29.20 -7.07 -3.32
C LEU A 323 -29.70 -5.87 -2.50
N ASN A 324 -29.39 -5.85 -1.21
CA ASN A 324 -29.67 -4.74 -0.32
C ASN A 324 -28.80 -3.54 -0.72
N VAL A 325 -29.26 -2.77 -1.71
CA VAL A 325 -28.73 -1.47 -2.09
C VAL A 325 -29.77 -0.46 -1.62
N PRO A 326 -29.49 0.42 -0.64
CA PRO A 326 -30.42 1.46 -0.28
C PRO A 326 -30.47 2.46 -1.45
N ASP A 327 -31.63 2.57 -2.07
CA ASP A 327 -31.98 3.67 -2.96
C ASP A 327 -31.70 4.99 -2.24
N THR A 328 -30.68 5.73 -2.67
CA THR A 328 -30.42 7.10 -2.21
C THR A 328 -30.85 8.05 -3.31
N ASN A 329 -32.16 8.18 -3.43
CA ASN A 329 -32.84 9.26 -4.14
C ASN A 329 -34.05 9.72 -3.30
N GLU A 330 -33.84 10.03 -2.02
CA GLU A 330 -34.77 10.88 -1.26
C GLU A 330 -34.00 11.75 -0.24
N PRO A 331 -34.26 13.06 -0.20
CA PRO A 331 -33.76 13.91 0.87
C PRO A 331 -34.64 13.70 2.11
N ALA A 332 -33.99 13.63 3.28
CA ALA A 332 -34.62 13.74 4.60
C ALA A 332 -35.62 12.63 5.01
N LYS A 333 -35.14 11.71 5.85
CA LYS A 333 -35.80 11.38 7.12
C LYS A 333 -34.81 10.66 8.04
N GLU A 334 -34.60 11.30 9.17
CA GLU A 334 -33.83 10.83 10.32
C GLU A 334 -34.27 9.41 10.70
N LEU A 335 -33.32 8.49 10.78
CA LEU A 335 -33.51 7.17 11.39
C LEU A 335 -33.60 7.31 12.91
N ASN A 336 -34.78 7.69 13.39
CA ASN A 336 -35.23 7.47 14.76
C ASN A 336 -36.35 6.42 14.70
N LEU A 337 -36.03 5.14 14.88
CA LEU A 337 -37.08 4.12 15.12
C LEU A 337 -36.53 2.88 15.84
N ILE A 338 -36.50 2.95 17.17
CA ILE A 338 -36.87 1.82 18.02
C ILE A 338 -37.99 2.35 18.91
N ASP A 339 -39.19 1.87 18.61
CA ASP A 339 -40.47 2.13 19.25
C ASP A 339 -40.74 1.02 20.26
N PHE A 340 -40.76 1.37 21.54
CA PHE A 340 -41.24 0.56 22.67
C PHE A 340 -41.64 1.52 23.79
N ASP A 341 -42.87 2.01 23.79
CA ASP A 341 -43.72 1.92 24.98
C ASP A 341 -45.15 2.39 24.69
N ASP A 342 -46.05 1.41 24.74
CA ASP A 342 -47.48 1.54 24.95
C ASP A 342 -47.70 1.65 26.46
N ASP A 343 -48.00 2.85 26.98
CA ASP A 343 -48.89 2.99 28.14
C ASP A 343 -49.24 4.46 28.45
N THR A 344 -50.54 4.75 28.31
CA THR A 344 -51.36 5.61 29.18
C THR A 344 -51.25 7.16 29.13
N THR A 345 -52.32 7.73 28.55
CA THR A 345 -53.13 8.85 29.07
C THR A 345 -52.65 10.31 28.93
N ALA A 346 -53.33 10.98 27.98
CA ALA A 346 -54.09 12.23 28.15
C ALA A 346 -53.36 13.58 28.35
N ASN A 347 -53.44 14.35 27.26
CA ASN A 347 -53.88 15.74 27.15
C ASN A 347 -52.92 16.93 27.37
N THR A 348 -52.88 17.72 26.28
CA THR A 348 -52.83 19.20 26.13
C THR A 348 -51.47 19.94 25.99
N PRO A 349 -51.27 20.73 24.90
CA PRO A 349 -50.02 21.43 24.59
C PRO A 349 -50.06 22.95 24.84
N SER A 350 -48.87 23.56 24.66
CA SER A 350 -48.53 24.99 24.40
C SER A 350 -48.33 25.90 25.63
N VAL A 351 -47.12 26.49 25.75
CA VAL A 351 -46.85 27.95 25.85
C VAL A 351 -45.37 28.24 25.49
N THR A 352 -45.20 29.27 24.69
CA THR A 352 -44.01 29.93 24.12
C THR A 352 -43.27 30.86 25.10
N SER A 353 -41.99 31.15 24.81
CA SER A 353 -41.27 32.44 24.89
C SER A 353 -39.94 32.51 25.71
N PRO A 354 -38.97 33.36 25.30
CA PRO A 354 -37.52 33.10 25.42
C PRO A 354 -36.70 34.19 26.17
N SER A 355 -35.36 34.02 26.12
CA SER A 355 -34.27 35.01 26.25
C SER A 355 -33.59 35.21 27.62
N LYS A 356 -32.28 34.92 27.65
CA LYS A 356 -31.23 35.78 28.24
C LYS A 356 -29.85 35.40 27.70
N SER A 357 -29.20 36.41 27.14
CA SER A 357 -27.85 36.49 26.59
C SER A 357 -26.77 36.53 27.68
N LEU A 358 -25.55 36.09 27.35
CA LEU A 358 -24.30 36.76 27.74
C LEU A 358 -23.19 36.38 26.73
N GLN A 359 -22.43 37.39 26.31
CA GLN A 359 -21.52 37.46 25.17
C GLN A 359 -20.03 37.27 25.55
N PRO A 360 -19.11 37.20 24.57
CA PRO A 360 -17.81 36.53 24.64
C PRO A 360 -16.63 37.45 25.02
N PHE A 361 -15.52 36.85 25.45
CA PHE A 361 -14.23 37.53 25.60
C PHE A 361 -13.26 37.09 24.49
N ASP A 362 -12.74 38.13 23.84
CA ASP A 362 -11.75 38.19 22.79
C ASP A 362 -10.42 38.52 23.49
N ASP A 363 -9.45 37.60 23.54
CA ASP A 363 -8.09 37.90 24.01
C ASP A 363 -7.13 36.75 23.64
N LEU A 364 -6.07 37.03 22.84
CA LEU A 364 -4.78 36.30 22.72
C LEU A 364 -4.08 36.35 21.33
N LEU A 365 -4.46 37.23 20.40
CA LEU A 365 -3.78 37.37 19.09
C LEU A 365 -3.01 38.68 18.88
N GLY A 366 -2.43 39.27 19.94
CA GLY A 366 -1.78 40.60 19.88
C GLY A 366 -0.25 40.68 19.99
N ASP A 367 0.47 39.66 20.48
CA ASP A 367 1.76 39.94 21.17
C ASP A 367 3.08 39.54 20.48
N PHE A 368 3.10 39.04 19.24
CA PHE A 368 4.38 38.61 18.61
C PHE A 368 4.93 39.52 17.50
N ASN A 369 4.32 40.68 17.24
CA ASN A 369 4.78 41.62 16.21
C ASN A 369 5.90 42.59 16.65
N LYS A 370 6.79 42.20 17.57
CA LYS A 370 7.75 43.16 18.14
C LYS A 370 9.10 42.58 18.56
N VAL A 371 9.87 42.00 17.63
CA VAL A 371 11.35 41.98 17.77
C VAL A 371 12.01 42.14 16.41
N SER A 372 12.62 43.32 16.22
CA SER A 372 13.38 43.73 15.04
C SER A 372 14.88 43.46 15.27
N LEU A 373 15.60 42.91 14.30
CA LEU A 373 17.05 43.12 14.18
C LEU A 373 17.51 43.08 12.71
N SER A 374 18.47 43.96 12.43
CA SER A 374 18.86 44.61 11.18
C SER A 374 19.67 43.79 10.17
N SER A 375 19.47 44.10 8.88
CA SER A 375 20.28 43.74 7.69
C SER A 375 21.61 44.54 7.61
N PRO A 376 22.56 44.23 6.68
CA PRO A 376 22.50 44.86 5.34
C PRO A 376 23.14 44.13 4.12
N LYS A 377 22.52 44.38 2.95
CA LYS A 377 23.04 44.79 1.62
C LYS A 377 23.71 43.80 0.62
N SER A 378 23.28 44.06 -0.63
CA SER A 378 23.28 43.41 -1.97
C SER A 378 24.37 44.02 -2.91
N PRO A 379 24.36 44.02 -4.29
CA PRO A 379 23.39 43.52 -5.32
C PRO A 379 23.92 42.97 -6.70
N GLN A 380 22.96 42.38 -7.44
CA GLN A 380 22.56 42.39 -8.90
C GLN A 380 23.53 42.30 -10.10
N GLU A 381 23.12 41.47 -11.09
CA GLU A 381 23.00 41.83 -12.52
C GLU A 381 21.96 40.94 -13.26
N ASN A 382 21.23 41.55 -14.21
CA ASN A 382 20.08 41.04 -15.00
C ASN A 382 20.49 40.67 -16.43
N ASP A 383 19.74 39.79 -17.13
CA ASP A 383 19.34 40.05 -18.52
C ASP A 383 18.18 39.14 -19.02
N THR A 384 17.36 39.71 -19.93
CA THR A 384 16.02 39.28 -20.41
C THR A 384 15.95 39.27 -21.94
N VAL A 385 15.29 38.28 -22.59
CA VAL A 385 14.65 38.39 -23.95
C VAL A 385 13.61 37.24 -24.10
N VAL A 386 12.25 37.39 -24.18
CA VAL A 386 11.28 37.72 -25.28
C VAL A 386 11.50 36.99 -26.64
N ASP A 387 10.56 36.51 -27.47
CA ASP A 387 9.08 36.41 -27.55
C ASP A 387 8.67 35.61 -28.83
N ILE A 388 7.36 35.32 -28.99
CA ILE A 388 6.54 35.27 -30.25
C ILE A 388 6.08 33.93 -30.90
N LEU A 389 4.73 33.88 -30.98
CA LEU A 389 3.71 33.07 -31.66
C LEU A 389 3.86 32.73 -33.17
N GLY A 390 3.09 31.70 -33.59
CA GLY A 390 2.58 31.53 -34.96
C GLY A 390 1.38 30.56 -35.04
N ASP A 391 0.28 31.06 -35.60
CA ASP A 391 -1.13 30.60 -35.57
C ASP A 391 -1.54 29.78 -36.84
N ALA A 392 -2.76 29.20 -36.80
CA ALA A 392 -3.74 29.06 -37.90
C ALA A 392 -4.38 27.66 -38.17
N HIS A 393 -5.72 27.71 -38.22
CA HIS A 393 -6.77 26.70 -38.29
C HIS A 393 -7.02 25.96 -39.64
N SER A 394 -7.72 24.82 -39.56
CA SER A 394 -8.88 24.52 -40.42
C SER A 394 -9.81 23.42 -39.84
N LYS A 395 -11.12 23.68 -39.84
CA LYS A 395 -12.23 22.86 -39.30
C LYS A 395 -12.75 21.80 -40.30
N SER A 396 -13.22 20.65 -39.81
CA SER A 396 -14.37 19.93 -40.38
C SER A 396 -15.12 19.12 -39.31
N SER A 397 -16.45 19.18 -39.40
CA SER A 397 -17.49 18.73 -38.49
C SER A 397 -17.60 17.21 -38.24
N GLY A 398 -17.67 16.82 -36.97
CA GLY A 398 -18.16 15.54 -36.48
C GLY A 398 -18.58 15.73 -35.01
N ILE A 399 -19.83 15.41 -34.71
CA ILE A 399 -20.45 15.53 -33.38
C ILE A 399 -19.68 14.74 -32.31
N ASP A 400 -18.94 15.42 -31.44
CA ASP A 400 -18.26 14.80 -30.30
C ASP A 400 -18.77 15.41 -28.99
N LEU A 401 -19.33 14.56 -28.14
CA LEU A 401 -19.85 14.88 -26.82
C LEU A 401 -18.70 14.58 -25.84
N LEU A 402 -18.17 15.61 -25.17
CA LEU A 402 -17.04 15.65 -24.22
C LEU A 402 -15.71 16.17 -24.81
N ASP A 403 -15.68 17.47 -25.13
CA ASP A 403 -14.45 18.25 -25.21
C ASP A 403 -14.17 18.87 -23.83
N PHE A 404 -13.20 18.33 -23.11
CA PHE A 404 -12.68 18.90 -21.87
C PHE A 404 -11.49 19.79 -22.25
N ASP A 405 -11.79 21.00 -22.73
CA ASP A 405 -10.82 22.09 -22.80
C ASP A 405 -10.93 22.89 -21.50
N SER A 406 -9.88 22.84 -20.69
CA SER A 406 -9.70 23.72 -19.53
C SER A 406 -8.33 24.35 -19.65
N GLN A 407 -8.34 25.56 -20.21
CA GLN A 407 -7.23 26.50 -20.24
C GLN A 407 -6.61 26.70 -18.84
N PRO A 408 -5.28 26.90 -18.76
CA PRO A 408 -4.62 27.20 -17.50
C PRO A 408 -4.89 28.66 -17.11
N GLY A 409 -5.64 28.87 -16.04
CA GLY A 409 -5.78 30.17 -15.40
C GLY A 409 -4.51 30.52 -14.61
N GLU A 410 -3.73 31.46 -15.13
CA GLU A 410 -2.62 32.10 -14.41
C GLU A 410 -3.13 32.82 -13.16
N SER A 411 -2.54 32.53 -12.00
CA SER A 411 -2.62 33.38 -10.81
C SER A 411 -1.23 33.49 -10.21
N LYS A 412 -0.57 34.59 -10.55
CA LYS A 412 0.73 35.02 -10.02
C LYS A 412 0.58 35.33 -8.53
N THR A 413 1.25 34.56 -7.68
CA THR A 413 1.69 35.08 -6.38
C THR A 413 3.08 34.54 -6.08
N ALA A 414 4.06 35.44 -6.13
CA ALA A 414 5.45 35.19 -5.77
C ALA A 414 5.57 34.86 -4.28
N LEU A 415 6.57 34.06 -3.90
CA LEU A 415 7.56 34.42 -2.87
C LEU A 415 8.62 33.31 -2.68
N SER A 416 9.86 33.71 -3.00
CA SER A 416 11.16 33.41 -2.38
C SER A 416 11.55 31.97 -1.99
N ALA A 417 12.62 31.52 -2.66
CA ALA A 417 13.50 30.43 -2.27
C ALA A 417 14.18 30.65 -0.91
N TYR A 418 14.29 29.57 -0.12
CA TYR A 418 15.30 29.41 0.92
C TYR A 418 16.14 28.18 0.58
N SER A 419 17.33 28.44 0.04
CA SER A 419 18.46 27.52 0.05
C SER A 419 19.10 27.59 1.44
N ASN A 420 18.95 26.54 2.25
CA ASN A 420 19.79 26.36 3.43
C ASN A 420 20.68 25.13 3.21
N SER A 421 21.90 25.40 2.77
CA SER A 421 23.04 24.53 2.99
C SER A 421 23.35 24.53 4.49
N ILE A 422 23.12 23.41 5.18
CA ILE A 422 23.69 23.21 6.51
C ILE A 422 24.90 22.28 6.35
N VAL A 423 26.04 22.91 6.58
CA VAL A 423 27.38 22.35 6.73
C VAL A 423 27.40 21.42 7.94
N LEU A 424 27.87 20.18 7.76
CA LEU A 424 28.22 19.30 8.88
C LEU A 424 29.45 19.86 9.61
N PRO A 425 29.42 20.04 10.95
CA PRO A 425 30.64 20.16 11.72
C PRO A 425 31.21 18.75 11.96
N ASN A 426 32.41 18.51 11.44
CA ASN A 426 33.30 17.46 11.92
C ASN A 426 33.54 17.66 13.43
N GLY A 427 33.11 16.69 14.24
CA GLY A 427 33.30 16.73 15.68
C GLY A 427 32.92 15.43 16.33
N LEU A 428 33.86 14.48 16.29
CA LEU A 428 34.19 13.44 17.28
C LEU A 428 34.39 12.06 16.65
N LEU A 429 35.57 11.91 16.03
CA LEU A 429 36.35 10.69 16.23
C LEU A 429 36.96 10.78 17.63
N ASN A 430 36.42 10.02 18.58
CA ASN A 430 37.14 9.53 19.76
C ASN A 430 36.34 8.31 20.25
N SER A 431 36.76 7.13 19.83
CA SER A 431 37.65 6.25 20.60
C SER A 431 36.94 5.57 21.78
N SER A 432 36.96 4.23 21.72
CA SER A 432 37.14 3.34 22.87
C SER A 432 35.92 3.02 23.74
N SER A 433 35.45 1.78 23.56
CA SER A 433 35.13 0.85 24.65
C SER A 433 34.23 1.35 25.79
N ASN A 434 32.93 1.05 25.69
CA ASN A 434 32.20 0.54 26.85
C ASN A 434 30.92 -0.17 26.41
N SER A 435 30.89 -1.48 26.62
CA SER A 435 29.67 -2.29 26.69
C SER A 435 28.85 -1.82 27.90
N LYS A 436 27.64 -1.30 27.67
CA LYS A 436 26.55 -1.27 28.66
C LYS A 436 25.24 -1.59 27.97
N GLU A 437 24.61 -2.67 28.44
CA GLU A 437 23.24 -3.05 28.13
C GLU A 437 22.29 -1.86 28.37
N ILE A 438 21.43 -1.57 27.40
CA ILE A 438 20.33 -0.63 27.57
C ILE A 438 19.17 -1.42 28.20
N THR A 439 19.10 -1.43 29.52
CA THR A 439 17.91 -1.87 30.26
C THR A 439 16.82 -0.82 30.07
N ALA A 440 15.82 -1.11 29.22
CA ALA A 440 14.65 -0.25 29.06
C ALA A 440 13.84 -0.21 30.37
N GLN A 441 13.84 0.92 31.07
CA GLN A 441 12.98 1.15 32.22
C GLN A 441 11.53 1.39 31.74
N SER A 442 10.67 0.37 31.82
CA SER A 442 9.22 0.54 31.61
C SER A 442 8.62 1.27 32.80
N GLN A 443 8.25 2.54 32.63
CA GLN A 443 7.42 3.27 33.58
C GLN A 443 5.94 3.03 33.25
N ARG A 444 5.14 2.74 34.28
CA ARG A 444 3.68 2.61 34.17
C ARG A 444 3.02 3.95 34.43
N HIS A 445 2.19 4.39 33.49
CA HIS A 445 1.45 5.65 33.55
C HIS A 445 -0.05 5.38 33.76
N ILE A 446 -0.73 6.25 34.51
CA ILE A 446 -2.18 6.17 34.70
C ILE A 446 -2.84 6.87 33.51
N LEU A 447 -3.72 6.16 32.80
CA LEU A 447 -4.51 6.69 31.69
C LEU A 447 -5.80 7.34 32.19
N ASN A 448 -6.52 6.65 33.07
CA ASN A 448 -7.72 7.15 33.75
C ASN A 448 -7.98 6.43 35.07
N GLN A 449 -8.62 7.10 36.02
CA GLN A 449 -9.13 6.50 37.24
C GLN A 449 -10.50 7.10 37.56
N SER A 450 -11.55 6.29 37.44
CA SER A 450 -12.92 6.60 37.85
C SER A 450 -13.29 5.90 39.16
N ASP A 451 -14.55 6.04 39.58
CA ASP A 451 -15.09 5.34 40.76
C ASP A 451 -15.13 3.81 40.61
N HIS A 452 -15.16 3.31 39.36
CA HIS A 452 -15.25 1.88 39.06
C HIS A 452 -14.00 1.31 38.43
N LEU A 453 -13.36 2.07 37.53
CA LEU A 453 -12.35 1.56 36.62
C LEU A 453 -11.06 2.37 36.72
N ARG A 454 -9.93 1.66 36.80
CA ARG A 454 -8.61 2.25 36.62
C ARG A 454 -7.91 1.63 35.42
N ILE A 455 -7.39 2.49 34.58
CA ILE A 455 -6.66 2.14 33.36
C ILE A 455 -5.23 2.63 33.51
N ASP A 456 -4.28 1.71 33.50
CA ASP A 456 -2.84 2.01 33.48
C ASP A 456 -2.24 1.57 32.13
N TYR A 457 -1.11 2.13 31.71
CA TYR A 457 -0.38 1.66 30.53
C TYR A 457 1.13 1.73 30.71
N GLU A 458 1.85 0.82 30.04
CA GLU A 458 3.30 0.85 29.89
C GLU A 458 3.62 1.16 28.42
N LEU A 459 4.50 2.12 28.19
CA LEU A 459 4.91 2.56 26.85
C LEU A 459 6.35 2.06 26.57
N THR A 460 6.55 1.43 25.41
CA THR A 460 7.87 0.97 24.95
C THR A 460 8.06 1.34 23.49
N ARG A 461 9.21 1.93 23.15
CA ARG A 461 9.54 2.24 21.76
C ARG A 461 10.19 1.02 21.10
N GLU A 462 9.53 0.45 20.09
CA GLU A 462 10.04 -0.72 19.37
C GLU A 462 10.90 -0.33 18.16
N SER A 463 10.62 0.82 17.53
CA SER A 463 11.39 1.34 16.40
C SER A 463 11.38 2.86 16.34
N MET A 464 12.10 3.45 15.37
CA MET A 464 12.09 4.89 15.11
C MET A 464 10.69 5.45 14.80
N THR A 465 9.76 4.59 14.36
CA THR A 465 8.39 4.96 13.93
C THR A 465 7.28 4.25 14.69
N LYS A 466 7.61 3.28 15.57
CA LYS A 466 6.64 2.40 16.24
C LYS A 466 6.75 2.47 17.77
N LEU A 467 5.62 2.75 18.40
CA LEU A 467 5.43 2.65 19.85
C LEU A 467 4.51 1.47 20.17
N ARG A 468 4.85 0.72 21.21
CA ARG A 468 4.03 -0.34 21.80
C ARG A 468 3.51 0.11 23.15
N LEU A 469 2.21 -0.02 23.35
CA LEU A 469 1.51 0.25 24.60
C LEU A 469 0.96 -1.06 25.14
N VAL A 470 1.18 -1.29 26.42
CA VAL A 470 0.57 -2.39 27.15
C VAL A 470 -0.38 -1.80 28.17
N ILE A 471 -1.68 -1.93 27.93
CA ILE A 471 -2.75 -1.33 28.73
C ILE A 471 -3.26 -2.38 29.73
N PHE A 472 -3.45 -1.98 30.98
CA PHE A 472 -3.92 -2.80 32.09
C PHE A 472 -5.18 -2.17 32.69
N TYR A 473 -6.21 -2.99 32.89
CA TYR A 473 -7.50 -2.56 33.44
C TYR A 473 -7.71 -3.17 34.82
N SER A 474 -8.08 -2.35 35.79
CA SER A 474 -8.36 -2.72 37.17
C SER A 474 -9.77 -2.26 37.56
N ASN A 475 -10.50 -3.09 38.29
CA ASN A 475 -11.78 -2.73 38.90
C ASN A 475 -11.54 -2.27 40.34
N ILE A 476 -11.87 -1.02 40.64
CA ILE A 476 -11.76 -0.43 41.98
C ILE A 476 -13.07 -0.60 42.77
N SER A 477 -14.18 -0.89 42.08
CA SER A 477 -15.47 -1.05 42.73
C SER A 477 -15.64 -2.42 43.40
N SER A 478 -16.52 -2.44 44.40
CA SER A 478 -16.94 -3.66 45.09
C SER A 478 -17.78 -4.60 44.21
N ASP A 479 -18.27 -4.13 43.08
CA ASP A 479 -19.13 -4.88 42.16
C ASP A 479 -18.32 -5.37 40.96
N PRO A 480 -18.60 -6.57 40.42
CA PRO A 480 -17.94 -7.02 39.20
C PRO A 480 -18.35 -6.17 38.00
N ILE A 481 -17.39 -5.91 37.11
CA ILE A 481 -17.62 -5.24 35.83
C ILE A 481 -17.73 -6.30 34.74
N THR A 482 -18.83 -6.32 33.99
CA THR A 482 -19.06 -7.23 32.86
C THR A 482 -19.12 -6.47 31.54
N ASN A 483 -18.95 -7.18 30.41
CA ASN A 483 -18.98 -6.62 29.06
C ASN A 483 -18.01 -5.44 28.84
N PHE A 484 -16.86 -5.47 29.51
CA PHE A 484 -15.84 -4.44 29.35
C PHE A 484 -15.31 -4.44 27.92
N ALA A 485 -15.28 -3.28 27.27
CA ALA A 485 -14.65 -3.08 25.96
C ALA A 485 -13.97 -1.70 25.89
N LEU A 486 -12.71 -1.67 25.47
CA LEU A 486 -11.99 -0.42 25.20
C LEU A 486 -11.88 -0.17 23.69
N LEU A 487 -12.27 1.03 23.29
CA LEU A 487 -12.02 1.60 21.97
C LEU A 487 -10.93 2.66 22.11
N VAL A 488 -9.90 2.61 21.26
CA VAL A 488 -8.81 3.59 21.22
C VAL A 488 -8.68 4.12 19.80
N ALA A 489 -8.42 5.42 19.66
CA ALA A 489 -8.17 6.08 18.39
C ALA A 489 -6.91 6.95 18.47
N SER A 490 -6.09 6.92 17.43
CA SER A 490 -4.90 7.75 17.27
C SER A 490 -5.15 8.93 16.31
N PRO A 491 -4.29 9.97 16.32
CA PRO A 491 -4.42 11.11 15.41
C PRO A 491 -4.32 10.70 13.92
N LYS A 492 -4.96 11.49 13.05
CA LYS A 492 -4.80 11.37 11.59
C LYS A 492 -3.30 11.43 11.23
N GLY A 493 -2.82 10.44 10.46
CA GLY A 493 -1.40 10.29 10.09
C GLY A 493 -0.62 9.24 10.91
N THR A 494 -1.26 8.61 11.91
CA THR A 494 -0.70 7.45 12.61
C THR A 494 -1.62 6.25 12.47
N THR A 495 -1.05 5.06 12.37
CA THR A 495 -1.80 3.80 12.29
C THR A 495 -1.79 3.13 13.67
N LEU A 496 -2.98 2.96 14.25
CA LEU A 496 -3.17 2.25 15.51
C LEU A 496 -3.65 0.83 15.25
N SER A 497 -2.91 -0.16 15.77
CA SER A 497 -3.32 -1.56 15.79
C SER A 497 -3.53 -1.99 17.24
N LEU A 498 -4.77 -2.39 17.57
CA LEU A 498 -5.19 -2.84 18.90
C LEU A 498 -5.41 -4.36 18.88
N GLN A 499 -4.67 -5.10 19.71
CA GLN A 499 -4.84 -6.54 19.86
C GLN A 499 -6.10 -6.87 20.68
N PRO A 500 -6.66 -8.09 20.55
CA PRO A 500 -7.75 -8.54 21.41
C PRO A 500 -7.38 -8.44 22.90
N GLN A 501 -8.31 -7.95 23.71
CA GLN A 501 -8.16 -7.90 25.18
C GLN A 501 -8.18 -9.31 25.78
N SER A 502 -7.49 -9.53 26.90
CA SER A 502 -7.36 -10.85 27.53
C SER A 502 -8.64 -11.41 28.16
N GLY A 503 -9.69 -10.59 28.29
CA GLY A 503 -10.98 -10.94 28.85
C GLY A 503 -11.94 -9.77 28.79
N ASN A 504 -13.20 -9.97 29.17
CA ASN A 504 -14.28 -8.97 29.14
C ASN A 504 -14.99 -8.78 30.50
N MET A 505 -14.48 -9.40 31.56
CA MET A 505 -15.03 -9.32 32.90
C MET A 505 -13.91 -9.01 33.90
N LEU A 506 -14.10 -7.99 34.74
CA LEU A 506 -13.21 -7.68 35.86
C LEU A 506 -13.92 -8.03 37.16
N GLN A 507 -13.32 -8.92 37.95
CA GLN A 507 -13.81 -9.25 39.29
C GLN A 507 -13.77 -8.01 40.19
N SER A 508 -14.59 -8.00 41.24
CA SER A 508 -14.58 -6.91 42.22
C SER A 508 -13.19 -6.73 42.83
N ASN A 509 -12.75 -5.47 42.98
CA ASN A 509 -11.42 -5.11 43.49
C ASN A 509 -10.23 -5.77 42.75
N SER A 510 -10.40 -6.21 41.50
CA SER A 510 -9.32 -6.85 40.74
C SER A 510 -8.34 -5.82 40.19
N ARG A 511 -7.05 -6.00 40.49
CA ARG A 511 -5.96 -5.21 39.92
C ARG A 511 -5.39 -5.93 38.70
N ASP A 512 -5.26 -5.21 37.59
CA ASP A 512 -4.74 -5.69 36.31
C ASP A 512 -5.46 -6.93 35.76
N GLY A 513 -6.78 -7.01 35.97
CA GLY A 513 -7.58 -8.18 35.61
C GLY A 513 -7.72 -8.40 34.10
N ILE A 514 -7.63 -7.34 33.29
CA ILE A 514 -7.60 -7.44 31.83
C ILE A 514 -6.37 -6.70 31.30
N LYS A 515 -5.74 -7.28 30.28
CA LYS A 515 -4.58 -6.72 29.57
C LYS A 515 -4.90 -6.61 28.09
N GLN A 516 -4.47 -5.52 27.46
CA GLN A 516 -4.60 -5.31 26.02
C GLN A 516 -3.37 -4.61 25.49
N ILE A 517 -2.90 -5.03 24.31
CA ILE A 517 -1.70 -4.47 23.68
C ILE A 517 -2.14 -3.60 22.51
N ALA A 518 -1.64 -2.38 22.46
CA ALA A 518 -1.80 -1.48 21.32
C ALA A 518 -0.44 -1.17 20.71
N SER A 519 -0.38 -0.97 19.41
CA SER A 519 0.81 -0.48 18.71
C SER A 519 0.43 0.70 17.84
N VAL A 520 1.20 1.79 17.94
CA VAL A 520 1.00 3.01 17.16
C VAL A 520 2.21 3.19 16.26
N GLU A 521 1.98 3.16 14.95
CA GLU A 521 2.97 3.35 13.90
C GLU A 521 2.81 4.73 13.24
N GLY A 522 3.88 5.25 12.64
CA GLY A 522 3.93 6.59 12.02
C GLY A 522 4.50 7.68 12.93
N ILE A 523 5.07 7.33 14.08
CA ILE A 523 5.55 8.28 15.09
C ILE A 523 7.06 8.49 14.92
N SER A 524 7.46 9.48 14.13
CA SER A 524 8.89 9.83 14.00
C SER A 524 9.44 10.47 15.29
N VAL A 525 10.69 10.14 15.64
CA VAL A 525 11.42 10.72 16.79
C VAL A 525 11.44 12.26 16.79
N ASN A 526 11.36 12.87 15.59
CA ASN A 526 11.46 14.32 15.42
C ASN A 526 10.15 15.09 15.66
N LEU A 527 9.02 14.43 15.91
CA LEU A 527 7.80 15.15 16.32
C LEU A 527 7.92 15.52 17.80
N GLY A 528 8.46 16.71 18.09
CA GLY A 528 8.52 17.29 19.44
C GLY A 528 7.15 17.59 20.09
N LYS A 529 6.05 17.05 19.55
CA LYS A 529 4.69 17.20 20.08
C LYS A 529 4.20 15.85 20.61
N PRO A 530 3.66 15.78 21.84
CA PRO A 530 3.13 14.54 22.40
C PRO A 530 1.90 14.08 21.62
N ILE A 531 1.77 12.77 21.44
CA ILE A 531 0.65 12.16 20.70
C ILE A 531 -0.55 12.04 21.59
N LYS A 532 -1.70 12.53 21.12
CA LYS A 532 -2.97 12.46 21.84
C LYS A 532 -3.76 11.25 21.37
N LEU A 533 -3.94 10.26 22.24
CA LEU A 533 -4.85 9.14 22.03
C LEU A 533 -6.23 9.50 22.60
N LYS A 534 -7.29 9.21 21.84
CA LYS A 534 -8.68 9.24 22.35
C LYS A 534 -9.06 7.82 22.76
N TRP A 535 -9.74 7.68 23.88
CA TRP A 535 -10.18 6.38 24.37
C TRP A 535 -11.63 6.44 24.84
N LYS A 536 -12.33 5.31 24.76
CA LYS A 536 -13.71 5.12 25.20
C LYS A 536 -13.88 3.71 25.76
N ALA A 537 -14.31 3.61 27.01
CA ALA A 537 -14.53 2.37 27.73
C ALA A 537 -16.03 2.18 27.99
N ASN A 538 -16.57 1.05 27.53
CA ASN A 538 -17.95 0.66 27.77
C ASN A 538 -17.97 -0.54 28.71
N TYR A 539 -18.84 -0.53 29.72
CA TYR A 539 -18.93 -1.64 30.66
C TYR A 539 -20.25 -1.64 31.45
N CYS A 540 -20.63 -2.78 32.03
CA CYS A 540 -21.83 -2.91 32.87
C CYS A 540 -21.43 -3.11 34.35
N THR A 541 -22.03 -2.34 35.25
CA THR A 541 -21.93 -2.51 36.73
C THR A 541 -23.33 -2.52 37.33
N LYS A 542 -23.64 -3.51 38.18
CA LYS A 542 -24.98 -3.64 38.83
C LYS A 542 -26.18 -3.70 37.85
N GLY A 543 -25.95 -4.06 36.59
CA GLY A 543 -26.98 -4.08 35.54
C GLY A 543 -27.05 -2.78 34.73
N ASP A 544 -26.45 -1.69 35.22
CA ASP A 544 -26.40 -0.41 34.50
C ASP A 544 -25.21 -0.37 33.55
N SER A 545 -25.45 0.05 32.31
CA SER A 545 -24.40 0.30 31.32
C SER A 545 -23.76 1.67 31.56
N LYS A 546 -22.43 1.71 31.70
CA LYS A 546 -21.63 2.91 31.87
C LYS A 546 -20.68 3.08 30.69
N GLU A 547 -20.52 4.33 30.27
CA GLU A 547 -19.58 4.75 29.24
C GLU A 547 -18.66 5.83 29.82
N GLU A 548 -17.35 5.61 29.74
CA GLU A 548 -16.32 6.59 30.09
C GLU A 548 -15.49 6.90 28.84
N SER A 549 -15.14 8.17 28.62
CA SER A 549 -14.27 8.56 27.51
C SER A 549 -13.31 9.67 27.90
N GLY A 550 -12.19 9.77 27.19
CA GLY A 550 -11.17 10.76 27.47
C GLY A 550 -10.12 10.87 26.38
N THR A 551 -9.19 11.81 26.58
CA THR A 551 -8.02 11.99 25.71
C THR A 551 -6.76 12.02 26.56
N THR A 552 -5.77 11.19 26.21
CA THR A 552 -4.50 11.06 26.94
C THR A 552 -3.34 11.40 26.01
N SER A 553 -2.48 12.31 26.43
CA SER A 553 -1.22 12.60 25.74
C SER A 553 -0.12 11.63 26.20
N LEU A 554 0.42 10.85 25.27
CA LEU A 554 1.54 9.96 25.55
C LEU A 554 2.83 10.77 25.79
N PRO A 555 3.66 10.37 26.77
CA PRO A 555 4.95 10.99 26.99
C PRO A 555 5.87 10.74 25.78
N THR A 556 6.76 11.70 25.50
CA THR A 556 7.76 11.58 24.45
C THR A 556 8.88 10.66 24.93
N ILE A 557 8.99 9.45 24.36
CA ILE A 557 10.04 8.44 24.66
C ILE A 557 10.92 8.21 23.43
#